data_AF-A0A0G3GBQ8-F1
#
_entry.id   AF-A0A0G3GBQ8-F1
#
_cell.length_a   1.000
_cell.length_b   1.000
_cell.length_c   1.000
_cell.angle_alpha   90.00
_cell.angle_beta   90.00
_cell.angle_gamma   90.00
#
_symmetry.space_group_name_H-M   'P 1'
#
loop_
_entity.id
_entity.type
_entity.pdbx_description
1 polymer ?
#
loop_
_entity_poly.entity_id
_entity_poly.type
_entity_poly.pdbx_seq_one_letter_code
_entity_poly.pdbx_strand_id
1 'polypeptide(L)'
;MRPAVVAERLKKNLNSVLVSAPDKDFASAAALIAWVKGALEVLDAPAKDKIKRYVMVGPTIALLSQLEAFYFMPSLTSVVVERINSLSIDELAVGVTTNLRYAAKSRAISLLGLARSWSAVNDIFDKLILPLFGYLTVEDIKQIIRMPSETGADLISAHSYALFIENVRKHSILKKEELNEMLTKHHASYLVVV
;
A
#
# COMPACT_ATOMS: atom_id res chain seq x y z
N MET A 1 27.29 -27.36 15.00
CA MET A 1 26.10 -26.52 15.30
C MET A 1 24.88 -27.43 15.31
N ARG A 2 23.93 -27.33 16.26
CA ARG A 2 22.73 -28.21 16.32
C ARG A 2 21.46 -27.41 15.93
N PRO A 3 21.06 -27.39 14.64
CA PRO A 3 19.99 -26.52 14.15
C PRO A 3 18.66 -26.68 14.88
N ALA A 4 18.30 -27.92 15.25
CA ALA A 4 17.05 -28.20 15.98
C ALA A 4 16.98 -27.54 17.37
N VAL A 5 18.09 -27.54 18.12
CA VAL A 5 18.16 -26.90 19.45
C VAL A 5 18.08 -25.38 19.32
N VAL A 6 18.66 -24.82 18.26
CA VAL A 6 18.58 -23.38 17.97
C VAL A 6 17.16 -22.99 17.57
N ALA A 7 16.48 -23.79 16.73
CA ALA A 7 15.10 -23.55 16.31
C ALA A 7 14.12 -23.56 17.49
N GLU A 8 14.23 -24.54 18.39
CA GLU A 8 13.37 -24.60 19.60
C GLU A 8 13.62 -23.44 20.56
N ARG A 9 14.88 -23.02 20.75
CA ARG A 9 15.20 -21.84 21.57
C ARG A 9 14.67 -20.55 20.95
N LEU A 10 14.83 -20.40 19.63
CA LEU A 10 14.30 -19.26 18.89
C LEU A 10 12.78 -19.22 19.02
N LYS A 11 12.09 -20.34 18.79
CA LYS A 11 10.65 -20.48 19.01
C LYS A 11 10.22 -20.01 20.39
N LYS A 12 10.82 -20.55 21.45
CA LYS A 12 10.48 -20.19 22.82
C LYS A 12 10.65 -18.69 23.09
N ASN A 13 11.76 -18.12 22.64
CA ASN A 13 12.06 -16.70 22.86
C ASN A 13 11.11 -15.78 22.08
N LEU A 14 10.83 -16.08 20.80
CA LEU A 14 9.92 -15.28 19.98
C LEU A 14 8.49 -15.28 20.55
N ASN A 15 7.98 -16.46 20.95
CA ASN A 15 6.65 -16.55 21.56
C ASN A 15 6.61 -15.80 22.91
N SER A 16 7.65 -15.93 23.75
CA SER A 16 7.75 -15.18 25.02
C SER A 16 7.70 -13.67 24.79
N VAL A 17 8.44 -13.15 23.81
CA VAL A 17 8.46 -11.72 23.48
C VAL A 17 7.07 -11.24 23.06
N LEU A 18 6.37 -11.97 22.18
CA LEU A 18 5.03 -11.59 21.74
C LEU A 18 3.98 -11.65 22.84
N VAL A 19 4.02 -12.68 23.68
CA VAL A 19 3.05 -12.84 24.77
C VAL A 19 3.25 -11.74 25.81
N SER A 20 4.49 -11.47 26.20
CA SER A 20 4.83 -10.50 27.26
C SER A 20 4.91 -9.05 26.82
N ALA A 21 4.98 -8.75 25.51
CA ALA A 21 5.05 -7.38 25.02
C ALA A 21 3.78 -6.59 25.40
N PRO A 22 3.92 -5.41 26.04
CA PRO A 22 2.80 -4.53 26.32
C PRO A 22 2.26 -3.92 25.01
N ASP A 23 0.99 -3.53 25.00
CA ASP A 23 0.29 -3.08 23.78
C ASP A 23 1.01 -1.94 23.04
N LYS A 24 1.67 -1.04 23.78
CA LYS A 24 2.45 0.07 23.21
C LYS A 24 3.65 -0.38 22.38
N ASP A 25 4.26 -1.52 22.72
CA ASP A 25 5.47 -2.04 22.09
C ASP A 25 5.16 -3.24 21.18
N PHE A 26 3.93 -3.75 21.25
CA PHE A 26 3.52 -4.96 20.54
C PHE A 26 3.64 -4.82 19.02
N ALA A 27 3.28 -3.66 18.45
CA ALA A 27 3.40 -3.42 17.01
C ALA A 27 4.82 -3.65 16.50
N SER A 28 5.80 -3.05 17.19
CA SER A 28 7.22 -3.14 16.84
C SER A 28 7.77 -4.55 17.07
N ALA A 29 7.37 -5.21 18.16
CA ALA A 29 7.77 -6.59 18.44
C ALA A 29 7.24 -7.57 17.36
N ALA A 30 5.98 -7.43 16.97
CA ALA A 30 5.36 -8.22 15.91
C ALA A 30 5.98 -7.93 14.55
N ALA A 31 6.26 -6.66 14.24
CA ALA A 31 6.90 -6.27 12.99
C ALA A 31 8.33 -6.79 12.86
N LEU A 32 9.11 -6.79 13.95
CA LEU A 32 10.47 -7.35 13.95
C LEU A 32 10.44 -8.84 13.59
N ILE A 33 9.47 -9.59 14.14
CA ILE A 33 9.25 -10.98 13.76
C ILE A 33 8.84 -11.10 12.30
N ALA A 34 8.09 -10.11 11.80
CA ALA A 34 7.64 -10.13 10.43
C ALA A 34 8.72 -9.96 9.38
N TRP A 35 9.78 -9.22 9.70
CA TRP A 35 10.93 -9.06 8.83
C TRP A 35 11.84 -10.30 8.78
N VAL A 36 11.71 -11.23 9.73
CA VAL A 36 12.52 -12.46 9.74
C VAL A 36 11.81 -13.55 8.95
N LYS A 37 12.36 -13.89 7.78
CA LYS A 37 11.84 -14.95 6.91
C LYS A 37 11.66 -16.26 7.70
N GLY A 38 10.44 -16.79 7.67
CA GLY A 38 10.05 -18.03 8.33
C GLY A 38 9.85 -17.94 9.85
N ALA A 39 10.09 -16.78 10.49
CA ALA A 39 9.89 -16.65 11.94
C ALA A 39 8.43 -16.81 12.35
N LEU A 40 7.49 -16.38 11.51
CA LEU A 40 6.07 -16.58 11.76
C LEU A 40 5.68 -18.06 11.76
N GLU A 41 6.29 -18.89 10.91
CA GLU A 41 6.00 -20.33 10.84
C GLU A 41 6.38 -21.04 12.15
N VAL A 42 7.45 -20.55 12.79
CA VAL A 42 8.00 -21.04 14.05
C VAL A 42 7.10 -20.67 15.25
N LEU A 43 6.29 -19.61 15.16
CA LEU A 43 5.36 -19.21 16.23
C LEU A 43 4.28 -20.25 16.50
N ASP A 44 3.83 -20.31 17.76
CA ASP A 44 2.66 -21.09 18.13
C ASP A 44 1.34 -20.39 17.69
N ALA A 45 0.24 -21.13 17.75
CA ALA A 45 -1.07 -20.61 17.36
C ALA A 45 -1.50 -19.39 18.19
N PRO A 46 -1.34 -19.36 19.53
CA PRO A 46 -1.69 -18.18 20.33
C PRO A 46 -0.95 -16.90 19.91
N ALA A 47 0.36 -16.98 19.62
CA ALA A 47 1.11 -15.83 19.17
C ALA A 47 0.66 -15.35 17.78
N LYS A 48 0.39 -16.27 16.85
CA LYS A 48 -0.16 -15.96 15.52
C LYS A 48 -1.52 -15.27 15.63
N ASP A 49 -2.41 -15.79 16.46
CA ASP A 49 -3.75 -15.24 16.66
C ASP A 49 -3.70 -13.85 17.32
N LYS A 50 -2.76 -13.62 18.25
CA LYS A 50 -2.53 -12.30 18.85
C LYS A 50 -2.10 -11.28 17.80
N ILE A 51 -1.15 -11.63 16.92
CA ILE A 51 -0.75 -10.75 15.80
C ILE A 51 -1.93 -10.46 14.87
N LYS A 52 -2.65 -11.51 14.44
CA LYS A 52 -3.81 -11.38 13.56
C LYS A 52 -4.86 -10.44 14.16
N ARG A 53 -5.23 -10.65 15.42
CA ARG A 53 -6.18 -9.80 16.14
C ARG A 53 -5.67 -8.37 16.25
N TYR A 54 -4.39 -8.18 16.53
CA TYR A 54 -3.81 -6.84 16.61
C TYR A 54 -3.86 -6.12 15.28
N VAL A 55 -3.62 -6.78 14.14
CA VAL A 55 -3.78 -6.17 12.81
C VAL A 55 -5.25 -5.77 12.56
N MET A 56 -6.21 -6.59 12.99
CA MET A 56 -7.64 -6.31 12.80
C MET A 56 -8.14 -5.11 13.60
N VAL A 57 -7.80 -5.03 14.89
CA VAL A 57 -8.46 -4.11 15.84
C VAL A 57 -7.49 -3.21 16.61
N GLY A 58 -6.19 -3.32 16.36
CA GLY A 58 -5.18 -2.50 17.03
C GLY A 58 -5.26 -1.03 16.63
N PRO A 59 -4.63 -0.14 17.43
CA PRO A 59 -4.63 1.30 17.17
C PRO A 59 -4.04 1.62 15.80
N THR A 60 -4.77 2.38 14.97
CA THR A 60 -4.35 2.69 13.59
C THR A 60 -2.95 3.30 13.54
N ILE A 61 -2.71 4.37 14.32
CA ILE A 61 -1.44 5.12 14.30
C ILE A 61 -0.23 4.21 14.60
N ALA A 62 -0.35 3.31 15.58
CA ALA A 62 0.72 2.39 15.95
C ALA A 62 0.97 1.31 14.87
N LEU A 63 -0.06 0.98 14.09
CA LEU A 63 0.00 -0.03 13.04
C LEU A 63 0.53 0.51 11.71
N LEU A 64 0.25 1.77 11.36
CA LEU A 64 0.50 2.31 10.01
C LEU A 64 1.94 2.06 9.53
N SER A 65 2.94 2.27 10.39
CA SER A 65 4.36 2.09 10.02
C SER A 65 4.79 0.63 9.88
N GLN A 66 3.95 -0.32 10.32
CA GLN A 66 4.26 -1.76 10.38
C GLN A 66 3.38 -2.61 9.46
N LEU A 67 2.25 -2.08 8.98
CA LEU A 67 1.28 -2.82 8.16
C LEU A 67 1.91 -3.44 6.90
N GLU A 68 2.91 -2.80 6.29
CA GLU A 68 3.60 -3.36 5.12
C GLU A 68 4.42 -4.61 5.46
N ALA A 69 5.02 -4.68 6.65
CA ALA A 69 5.70 -5.89 7.10
C ALA A 69 4.71 -7.07 7.22
N PHE A 70 3.51 -6.81 7.73
CA PHE A 70 2.45 -7.81 7.81
C PHE A 70 1.84 -8.17 6.45
N TYR A 71 1.82 -7.23 5.49
CA TYR A 71 1.28 -7.45 4.15
C TYR A 71 2.00 -8.58 3.41
N PHE A 72 3.33 -8.64 3.54
CA PHE A 72 4.16 -9.67 2.90
C PHE A 72 4.08 -11.04 3.58
N MET A 73 3.27 -11.18 4.63
CA MET A 73 3.04 -12.46 5.31
C MET A 73 1.79 -13.13 4.74
N PRO A 74 1.90 -14.26 4.02
CA PRO A 74 0.75 -14.88 3.35
C PRO A 74 -0.45 -15.16 4.28
N SER A 75 -0.19 -15.50 5.55
CA SER A 75 -1.24 -15.77 6.53
C SER A 75 -1.96 -14.54 7.08
N LEU A 76 -1.40 -13.34 6.90
CA LEU A 76 -1.97 -12.07 7.36
C LEU A 76 -2.40 -11.15 6.22
N THR A 77 -1.97 -11.40 4.97
CA THR A 77 -2.23 -10.53 3.82
C THR A 77 -3.69 -10.13 3.69
N SER A 78 -4.64 -11.07 3.80
CA SER A 78 -6.08 -10.75 3.69
C SER A 78 -6.55 -9.77 4.75
N VAL A 79 -6.14 -9.99 6.00
CA VAL A 79 -6.50 -9.15 7.15
C VAL A 79 -5.88 -7.75 7.04
N VAL A 80 -4.63 -7.68 6.55
CA VAL A 80 -3.96 -6.40 6.29
C VAL A 80 -4.69 -5.63 5.19
N VAL A 81 -5.09 -6.29 4.10
CA VAL A 81 -5.84 -5.66 3.00
C VAL A 81 -7.19 -5.14 3.49
N GLU A 82 -7.94 -5.92 4.26
CA GLU A 82 -9.20 -5.47 4.89
C GLU A 82 -8.97 -4.24 5.76
N ARG A 83 -7.91 -4.25 6.59
CA ARG A 83 -7.55 -3.12 7.44
C ARG A 83 -7.25 -1.88 6.61
N ILE A 84 -6.41 -1.99 5.58
CA ILE A 84 -6.06 -0.89 4.66
C ILE A 84 -7.30 -0.32 3.97
N ASN A 85 -8.22 -1.18 3.54
CA ASN A 85 -9.45 -0.74 2.90
C ASN A 85 -10.38 0.07 3.82
N SER A 86 -10.30 -0.16 5.14
CA SER A 86 -11.07 0.57 6.15
C SER A 86 -10.48 1.94 6.52
N LEU A 87 -9.23 2.23 6.13
CA LEU A 87 -8.57 3.49 6.45
C LEU A 87 -9.16 4.65 5.64
N SER A 88 -9.24 5.81 6.29
CA SER A 88 -9.52 7.09 5.63
C SER A 88 -8.37 7.52 4.72
N ILE A 89 -8.62 8.49 3.83
CA ILE A 89 -7.61 9.07 2.95
C ILE A 89 -6.44 9.65 3.77
N ASP A 90 -6.74 10.38 4.84
CA ASP A 90 -5.72 11.00 5.68
C ASP A 90 -4.87 9.96 6.43
N GLU A 91 -5.49 8.90 6.95
CA GLU A 91 -4.74 7.80 7.57
C GLU A 91 -3.87 7.05 6.55
N LEU A 92 -4.38 6.82 5.33
CA LEU A 92 -3.59 6.24 4.24
C LEU A 92 -2.42 7.14 3.85
N ALA A 93 -2.61 8.46 3.81
CA ALA A 93 -1.55 9.41 3.49
C ALA A 93 -0.39 9.35 4.50
N VAL A 94 -0.71 9.25 5.80
CA VAL A 94 0.28 9.01 6.86
C VAL A 94 0.97 7.66 6.67
N GLY A 95 0.22 6.61 6.31
CA GLY A 95 0.79 5.31 5.99
C GLY A 95 1.77 5.35 4.81
N VAL A 96 1.39 5.97 3.70
CA VAL A 96 2.18 6.06 2.47
C VAL A 96 3.49 6.80 2.68
N THR A 97 3.47 7.91 3.43
CA THR A 97 4.67 8.71 3.72
C THR A 97 5.65 7.97 4.64
N THR A 98 5.15 7.08 5.49
CA THR A 98 5.98 6.26 6.38
C THR A 98 6.47 5.00 5.67
N ASN A 99 5.67 3.92 5.62
CA ASN A 99 6.09 2.60 5.17
C ASN A 99 4.99 1.78 4.47
N LEU A 100 3.85 2.35 4.04
CA LEU A 100 2.73 1.58 3.48
C LEU A 100 2.70 1.55 1.94
N ARG A 101 3.84 1.67 1.28
CA ARG A 101 3.88 2.09 -0.14
C ARG A 101 3.37 1.02 -1.09
N TYR A 102 3.78 -0.23 -0.91
CA TYR A 102 3.29 -1.35 -1.72
C TYR A 102 1.87 -1.75 -1.36
N ALA A 103 1.56 -1.82 -0.07
CA ALA A 103 0.28 -2.32 0.41
C ALA A 103 -0.88 -1.33 0.18
N ALA A 104 -0.63 -0.02 0.19
CA ALA A 104 -1.67 1.00 -0.03
C ALA A 104 -2.01 1.24 -1.52
N LYS A 105 -1.14 0.81 -2.45
CA LYS A 105 -1.26 1.16 -3.87
C LYS A 105 -2.63 0.80 -4.47
N SER A 106 -3.05 -0.45 -4.34
CA SER A 106 -4.32 -0.91 -4.90
C SER A 106 -5.51 -0.14 -4.35
N ARG A 107 -5.47 0.21 -3.05
CA ARG A 107 -6.50 1.01 -2.41
C ARG A 107 -6.50 2.45 -2.90
N ALA A 108 -5.34 3.08 -3.03
CA ALA A 108 -5.21 4.44 -3.56
C ALA A 108 -5.78 4.55 -4.99
N ILE A 109 -5.44 3.60 -5.86
CA ILE A 109 -5.95 3.52 -7.23
C ILE A 109 -7.47 3.29 -7.23
N SER A 110 -7.97 2.40 -6.36
CA SER A 110 -9.42 2.18 -6.21
C SER A 110 -10.16 3.44 -5.78
N LEU A 111 -9.63 4.19 -4.81
CA LEU A 111 -10.21 5.46 -4.35
C LEU A 111 -10.25 6.48 -5.48
N LEU A 112 -9.17 6.59 -6.26
CA LEU A 112 -9.10 7.48 -7.42
C LEU A 112 -10.19 7.13 -8.46
N GLY A 113 -10.37 5.85 -8.77
CA GLY A 113 -11.41 5.39 -9.71
C GLY A 113 -12.84 5.65 -9.24
N LEU A 114 -13.06 5.89 -7.93
CA LEU A 114 -14.35 6.25 -7.35
C LEU A 114 -14.56 7.77 -7.21
N ALA A 115 -13.52 8.57 -7.43
CA ALA A 115 -13.61 10.02 -7.27
C ALA A 115 -14.41 10.66 -8.42
N ARG A 116 -15.51 11.34 -8.07
CA ARG A 116 -16.45 11.98 -9.02
C ARG A 116 -16.45 13.51 -8.93
N SER A 117 -15.41 14.09 -8.33
CA SER A 117 -15.24 15.54 -8.28
C SER A 117 -13.78 15.91 -8.41
N TRP A 118 -13.53 17.01 -9.12
CA TRP A 118 -12.23 17.66 -9.24
C TRP A 118 -11.46 17.76 -7.92
N SER A 119 -12.12 18.20 -6.84
CA SER A 119 -11.46 18.37 -5.53
C SER A 119 -11.02 17.03 -4.93
N ALA A 120 -11.86 16.00 -4.99
CA ALA A 120 -11.52 14.68 -4.48
C ALA A 120 -10.38 14.02 -5.27
N VAL A 121 -10.37 14.22 -6.58
CA VAL A 121 -9.30 13.71 -7.45
C VAL A 121 -7.97 14.34 -7.10
N ASN A 122 -7.89 15.68 -6.98
CA ASN A 122 -6.64 16.34 -6.60
C ASN A 122 -6.19 15.92 -5.19
N ASP A 123 -7.11 15.83 -4.22
CA ASP A 123 -6.77 15.39 -2.87
C ASP A 123 -6.16 13.98 -2.85
N ILE A 124 -6.74 13.04 -3.60
CA ILE A 124 -6.22 11.67 -3.72
C ILE A 124 -4.88 11.64 -4.46
N PHE A 125 -4.71 12.43 -5.52
CA PHE A 125 -3.44 12.50 -6.23
C PHE A 125 -2.33 13.01 -5.32
N ASP A 126 -2.56 14.14 -4.66
CA ASP A 126 -1.55 14.85 -3.88
C ASP A 126 -1.16 14.04 -2.62
N LYS A 127 -2.15 13.44 -1.95
CA LYS A 127 -1.90 12.68 -0.72
C LYS A 127 -1.44 11.24 -0.96
N LEU A 128 -1.88 10.60 -2.05
CA LEU A 128 -1.67 9.16 -2.24
C LEU A 128 -0.91 8.84 -3.53
N ILE A 129 -1.43 9.22 -4.70
CA ILE A 129 -0.90 8.70 -5.98
C ILE A 129 0.50 9.25 -6.31
N LEU A 130 0.72 10.56 -6.16
CA LEU A 130 2.01 11.19 -6.45
C LEU A 130 3.10 10.71 -5.46
N PRO A 131 2.86 10.64 -4.14
CA PRO A 131 3.82 10.01 -3.21
C PRO A 131 4.13 8.55 -3.53
N LEU A 132 3.19 7.82 -4.12
CA LEU A 132 3.35 6.42 -4.53
C LEU A 132 3.98 6.23 -5.90
N PHE A 133 4.27 7.31 -6.65
CA PHE A 133 4.64 7.23 -8.06
C PHE A 133 5.79 6.23 -8.34
N GLY A 134 6.85 6.25 -7.52
CA GLY A 134 7.99 5.33 -7.66
C GLY A 134 7.69 3.85 -7.38
N TYR A 135 6.50 3.53 -6.89
CA TYR A 135 6.02 2.19 -6.55
C TYR A 135 4.93 1.69 -7.50
N LEU A 136 4.47 2.56 -8.42
CA LEU A 136 3.51 2.20 -9.46
C LEU A 136 4.21 1.39 -10.55
N THR A 137 3.56 0.31 -10.97
CA THR A 137 3.96 -0.44 -12.15
C THR A 137 3.41 0.23 -13.41
N VAL A 138 3.92 -0.19 -14.57
CA VAL A 138 3.40 0.23 -15.87
C VAL A 138 1.89 -0.04 -15.96
N GLU A 139 1.42 -1.19 -15.48
CA GLU A 139 -0.01 -1.53 -15.50
C GLU A 139 -0.84 -0.65 -14.56
N ASP A 140 -0.32 -0.29 -13.38
CA ASP A 140 -0.99 0.67 -12.49
C ASP A 140 -1.16 2.04 -13.17
N ILE A 141 -0.12 2.52 -13.85
CA ILE A 141 -0.15 3.79 -14.59
C ILE A 141 -1.16 3.72 -15.73
N LYS A 142 -1.14 2.63 -16.52
CA LYS A 142 -2.11 2.39 -17.58
C LYS A 142 -3.53 2.37 -17.05
N GLN A 143 -3.77 1.72 -15.91
CA GLN A 143 -5.07 1.69 -15.27
C GLN A 143 -5.53 3.11 -14.91
N ILE A 144 -4.67 3.93 -14.28
CA ILE A 144 -5.00 5.33 -13.95
C ILE A 144 -5.37 6.13 -15.21
N ILE A 145 -4.62 5.99 -16.30
CA ILE A 145 -4.90 6.69 -17.57
C ILE A 145 -6.27 6.30 -18.15
N ARG A 146 -6.71 5.05 -17.98
CA ARG A 146 -8.01 4.53 -18.48
C ARG A 146 -9.21 4.96 -17.65
N MET A 147 -9.02 5.35 -16.39
CA MET A 147 -10.10 5.65 -15.45
C MET A 147 -11.14 6.67 -15.91
N PRO A 148 -10.81 7.75 -16.65
CA PRO A 148 -11.81 8.71 -17.09
C PRO A 148 -12.91 8.06 -17.94
N SER A 149 -12.55 7.14 -18.83
CA SER A 149 -13.52 6.44 -19.68
C SER A 149 -14.09 5.18 -19.03
N GLU A 150 -13.30 4.44 -18.24
CA GLU A 150 -13.73 3.13 -17.69
C GLU A 150 -14.58 3.27 -16.43
N THR A 151 -14.27 4.26 -15.58
CA THR A 151 -14.94 4.44 -14.28
C THR A 151 -15.72 5.75 -14.20
N GLY A 152 -15.45 6.72 -15.08
CA GLY A 152 -16.02 8.07 -14.98
C GLY A 152 -15.34 8.91 -13.89
N ALA A 153 -14.08 8.63 -13.55
CA ALA A 153 -13.32 9.46 -12.63
C ALA A 153 -13.04 10.84 -13.25
N ASP A 154 -13.23 11.91 -12.47
CA ASP A 154 -13.10 13.30 -12.92
C ASP A 154 -11.63 13.75 -13.02
N LEU A 155 -10.80 12.97 -13.75
CA LEU A 155 -9.35 13.23 -13.87
C LEU A 155 -9.04 14.30 -14.92
N ILE A 156 -9.87 14.42 -15.96
CA ILE A 156 -9.62 15.25 -17.14
C ILE A 156 -9.47 16.73 -16.76
N SER A 157 -10.16 17.19 -15.73
CA SER A 157 -10.10 18.59 -15.27
C SER A 157 -9.05 18.82 -14.16
N ALA A 158 -8.47 17.76 -13.62
CA ALA A 158 -7.60 17.81 -12.44
C ALA A 158 -6.16 18.20 -12.78
N HIS A 159 -5.64 19.23 -12.09
CA HIS A 159 -4.26 19.67 -12.30
C HIS A 159 -3.26 18.57 -11.90
N SER A 160 -3.53 17.85 -10.80
CA SER A 160 -2.63 16.79 -10.34
C SER A 160 -2.59 15.58 -11.30
N TYR A 161 -3.63 15.38 -12.11
CA TYR A 161 -3.59 14.39 -13.20
C TYR A 161 -2.62 14.81 -14.31
N ALA A 162 -2.64 16.09 -14.72
CA ALA A 162 -1.69 16.61 -15.69
C ALA A 162 -0.24 16.45 -15.17
N LEU A 163 0.02 16.79 -13.90
CA LEU A 163 1.32 16.61 -13.26
C LEU A 163 1.74 15.12 -13.22
N PHE A 164 0.81 14.22 -12.95
CA PHE A 164 1.06 12.78 -13.00
C PHE A 164 1.49 12.34 -14.40
N ILE A 165 0.81 12.78 -15.47
CA ILE A 165 1.18 12.45 -16.85
C ILE A 165 2.54 13.04 -17.24
N GLU A 166 2.85 14.26 -16.78
CA GLU A 166 4.19 14.85 -16.95
C GLU A 166 5.27 14.00 -16.29
N ASN A 167 5.02 13.49 -15.08
CA ASN A 167 5.96 12.58 -14.41
C ASN A 167 6.13 11.25 -15.17
N VAL A 168 5.05 10.66 -15.70
CA VAL A 168 5.13 9.46 -16.55
C VAL A 168 6.02 9.71 -17.77
N ARG A 169 5.86 10.87 -18.41
CA ARG A 169 6.67 11.28 -19.57
C ARG A 169 8.13 11.51 -19.19
N LYS A 170 8.38 12.26 -18.11
CA LYS A 170 9.75 12.61 -17.66
C LYS A 170 10.59 11.39 -17.30
N HIS A 171 9.95 10.35 -16.74
CA HIS A 171 10.63 9.11 -16.37
C HIS A 171 10.60 8.05 -17.47
N SER A 172 10.07 8.38 -18.66
CA SER A 172 10.00 7.49 -19.83
C SER A 172 9.38 6.11 -19.51
N ILE A 173 8.36 6.07 -18.64
CA ILE A 173 7.74 4.82 -18.20
C ILE A 173 6.98 4.15 -19.34
N LEU A 174 6.38 4.96 -20.21
CA LEU A 174 5.74 4.56 -21.45
C LEU A 174 6.44 5.24 -22.62
N LYS A 175 6.45 4.59 -23.78
CA LYS A 175 6.92 5.23 -25.02
C LYS A 175 6.00 6.42 -25.34
N LYS A 176 6.55 7.48 -25.96
CA LYS A 176 5.81 8.71 -26.28
C LYS A 176 4.55 8.39 -27.09
N GLU A 177 4.68 7.54 -28.09
CA GLU A 177 3.60 7.17 -29.01
C GLU A 177 2.51 6.40 -28.27
N GLU A 178 2.88 5.42 -27.44
CA GLU A 178 1.96 4.63 -26.62
C GLU A 178 1.21 5.53 -25.62
N LEU A 179 1.91 6.44 -24.94
CA LEU A 179 1.29 7.38 -24.00
C LEU A 179 0.31 8.32 -24.71
N ASN A 180 0.69 8.88 -25.85
CA ASN A 180 -0.16 9.79 -26.63
C ASN A 180 -1.42 9.08 -27.16
N GLU A 181 -1.29 7.84 -27.61
CA GLU A 181 -2.44 7.02 -28.05
C GLU A 181 -3.40 6.78 -26.88
N MET A 182 -2.88 6.38 -25.71
CA MET A 182 -3.70 6.15 -24.53
C MET A 182 -4.41 7.42 -24.06
N LEU A 183 -3.70 8.56 -24.00
CA LEU A 183 -4.30 9.84 -23.61
C LEU A 183 -5.43 10.24 -24.56
N THR A 184 -5.23 10.06 -25.87
CA THR A 184 -6.26 10.36 -26.88
C THR A 184 -7.49 9.47 -26.70
N LYS A 185 -7.27 8.16 -26.53
CA LYS A 185 -8.33 7.17 -26.36
C LYS A 185 -9.18 7.39 -25.11
N HIS A 186 -8.56 7.88 -24.03
CA HIS A 186 -9.20 8.02 -22.71
C HIS A 186 -9.51 9.48 -22.35
N HIS A 187 -9.86 10.29 -23.36
CA HIS A 187 -10.38 11.66 -23.23
C HIS A 187 -9.40 12.69 -22.63
N ALA A 188 -8.09 12.42 -22.66
CA ALA A 188 -7.03 13.28 -22.18
C ALA A 188 -6.16 13.85 -23.33
N SER A 189 -6.74 14.04 -24.51
CA SER A 189 -6.04 14.50 -25.72
C SER A 189 -5.36 15.86 -25.57
N TYR A 190 -5.84 16.72 -24.65
CA TYR A 190 -5.21 18.00 -24.34
C TYR A 190 -3.82 17.87 -23.68
N LEU A 191 -3.45 16.68 -23.20
CA LEU A 191 -2.13 16.38 -22.62
C LEU A 191 -1.16 15.73 -23.61
N VAL A 192 -1.60 15.49 -24.86
CA VAL A 192 -0.77 14.94 -25.94
C VAL A 192 0.26 15.97 -26.36
N VAL A 193 1.51 15.53 -26.53
CA VAL A 193 2.61 16.40 -27.00
C VAL A 193 3.04 15.94 -28.39
N VAL A 194 3.11 16.89 -29.32
CA VAL A 194 3.57 16.71 -30.71
C VAL A 194 5.05 16.34 -30.75
#